data_AF-A0A0V0Z0V2-F1
#
_entry.id   AF-A0A0V0Z0V2-F1
#
_cell.length_a   1.000
_cell.length_b   1.000
_cell.length_c   1.000
_cell.angle_alpha   90.00
_cell.angle_beta   90.00
_cell.angle_gamma   90.00
#
_symmetry.space_group_name_H-M   'P 1'
#
loop_
_entity.id
_entity.type
_entity.pdbx_description
1 polymer ?
#
loop_
_entity_poly.entity_id
_entity_poly.type
_entity_poly.pdbx_seq_one_letter_code
_entity_poly.pdbx_strand_id
1 'polypeptide(L)'
;LHAALKVCIKAVNKIKGQPLNSRLFATLCEKNDETFNQLLFHTEVRWLSRGDCLQRLVDLYHSTVEFLADVDQTLCEELKKCKNHLFYLADLYSKFNEIQKRLQGKDVTIIQARTLLIGFQAKIGLFKSFLARRDFKYFSNLQKLEEGADVSDRDLEIYINHLEKLEEDFKIRFEDLESMTVPDWIIAPFDIETGNANIEFSLQEEHVEISADLEAKLLFKHKSLSEFWSNPRKCDFIKAKEQTEPGNAWRLAPETH
;
A
#
# COMPACT_ATOMS: atom_id res chain seq x y z
N LEU A 1 13.33 -12.55 5.52
CA LEU A 1 12.36 -11.43 5.59
C LEU A 1 11.45 -11.48 6.82
N HIS A 2 10.57 -12.47 6.98
CA HIS A 2 9.69 -12.59 8.16
C HIS A 2 10.45 -12.56 9.51
N ALA A 3 11.60 -13.26 9.60
CA ALA A 3 12.45 -13.22 10.79
C ALA A 3 12.98 -11.80 11.11
N ALA A 4 13.29 -10.99 10.09
CA ALA A 4 13.72 -9.61 10.27
C ALA A 4 12.60 -8.75 10.88
N LEU A 5 11.34 -8.92 10.44
CA LEU A 5 10.19 -8.25 11.05
C LEU A 5 10.02 -8.61 12.51
N LYS A 6 10.21 -9.89 12.88
CA LYS A 6 10.18 -10.32 14.29
C LYS A 6 11.27 -9.64 15.12
N VAL A 7 12.49 -9.51 14.59
CA VAL A 7 13.58 -8.79 15.26
C VAL A 7 13.25 -7.30 15.41
N CYS A 8 12.72 -6.66 14.37
CA CYS A 8 12.24 -5.28 14.41
C CYS A 8 11.22 -5.07 15.54
N ILE A 9 10.20 -5.94 15.63
CA ILE A 9 9.17 -5.85 16.67
C ILE A 9 9.78 -6.02 18.06
N LYS A 10 10.70 -6.99 18.24
CA LYS A 10 11.40 -7.18 19.51
C LYS A 10 12.22 -5.94 19.90
N ALA A 11 12.97 -5.35 18.97
CA ALA A 11 13.77 -4.15 19.19
C ALA A 11 12.89 -2.96 19.61
N VAL A 12 11.82 -2.70 18.84
CA VAL A 12 10.85 -1.65 19.17
C VAL A 12 10.26 -1.89 20.55
N ASN A 13 9.80 -3.11 20.85
CA ASN A 13 9.19 -3.44 22.14
C ASN A 13 10.18 -3.33 23.31
N LYS A 14 11.46 -3.66 23.12
CA LYS A 14 12.50 -3.51 24.15
C LYS A 14 12.71 -2.04 24.55
N ILE A 15 12.67 -1.14 23.57
CA ILE A 15 12.86 0.30 23.76
C ILE A 15 11.57 0.96 24.26
N LYS A 16 10.46 0.71 23.57
CA LYS A 16 9.16 1.33 23.82
C LYS A 16 8.40 0.74 25.00
N GLY A 17 8.60 -0.54 25.29
CA GLY A 17 7.85 -1.27 26.32
C GLY A 17 8.22 -0.88 27.75
N GLN A 18 9.36 -0.20 27.96
CA GLN A 18 9.78 0.30 29.26
C GLN A 18 9.87 1.84 29.23
N PRO A 19 9.17 2.56 30.14
CA PRO A 19 9.19 4.02 30.16
C PRO A 19 10.59 4.64 30.30
N LEU A 20 11.46 3.98 31.07
CA LEU A 20 12.86 4.42 31.24
C LEU A 20 13.62 4.32 29.91
N ASN A 21 13.57 3.17 29.25
CA ASN A 21 14.24 2.97 27.96
C ASN A 21 13.73 3.96 26.91
N SER A 22 12.42 4.22 26.87
CA SER A 22 11.85 5.20 25.95
C SER A 22 12.41 6.62 26.19
N ARG A 23 12.56 7.03 27.45
CA ARG A 23 13.13 8.35 27.80
C ARG A 23 14.62 8.43 27.48
N LEU A 24 15.38 7.38 27.79
CA LEU A 24 16.81 7.32 27.50
C LEU A 24 17.07 7.31 25.99
N PHE A 25 16.28 6.55 25.23
CA PHE A 25 16.35 6.52 23.79
C PHE A 25 16.03 7.89 23.17
N ALA A 26 15.00 8.59 23.66
CA ALA A 26 14.71 9.94 23.19
C ALA A 26 15.86 10.92 23.46
N THR A 27 16.48 10.82 24.63
CA THR A 27 17.67 11.63 24.96
C THR A 27 18.85 11.30 24.05
N LEU A 28 19.03 10.02 23.68
CA LEU A 28 20.06 9.60 22.74
C LEU A 28 19.80 10.17 21.34
N CYS A 29 18.57 10.08 20.84
CA CYS A 29 18.19 10.65 19.56
C CYS A 29 18.42 12.17 19.51
N GLU A 30 18.10 12.90 20.58
CA GLU A 30 18.40 14.34 20.66
C GLU A 30 19.91 14.63 20.62
N LYS A 31 20.73 13.80 21.29
CA LYS A 31 22.19 13.94 21.24
C LYS A 31 22.78 13.65 19.87
N ASN A 32 22.19 12.69 19.15
CA ASN A 32 22.63 12.30 17.81
C ASN A 32 22.07 13.20 16.70
N ASP A 33 21.33 14.26 17.05
CA ASP A 33 20.67 15.18 16.10
C ASP A 33 19.74 14.44 15.12
N GLU A 34 19.06 13.42 15.64
CA GLU A 34 18.13 12.61 14.85
C GLU A 34 16.86 13.40 14.51
N THR A 35 16.33 13.19 13.30
CA THR A 35 15.07 13.84 12.86
C THR A 35 13.87 13.45 13.73
N PHE A 36 13.92 12.26 14.34
CA PHE A 36 12.89 11.77 15.24
C PHE A 36 13.49 11.41 16.60
N ASN A 37 12.77 11.69 17.68
CA ASN A 37 13.19 11.35 19.04
C ASN A 37 12.51 10.09 19.60
N GLN A 38 11.71 9.38 18.79
CA GLN A 38 11.02 8.19 19.25
C GLN A 38 10.67 7.23 18.12
N LEU A 39 10.76 5.94 18.44
CA LEU A 39 10.16 4.86 17.65
C LEU A 39 8.63 4.90 17.76
N LEU A 40 7.96 4.30 16.78
CA LEU A 40 6.51 4.09 16.81
C LEU A 40 6.21 2.70 17.38
N PHE A 41 5.14 2.57 18.16
CA PHE A 41 4.67 1.25 18.60
C PHE A 41 4.10 0.47 17.42
N HIS A 42 4.41 -0.82 17.36
CA HIS A 42 3.71 -1.75 16.50
C HIS A 42 2.34 -2.07 17.12
N THR A 43 1.26 -1.52 16.59
CA THR A 43 -0.08 -2.04 16.88
C THR A 43 -0.43 -3.06 15.81
N GLU A 44 -0.71 -4.30 16.20
CA GLU A 44 -1.04 -5.40 15.27
C GLU A 44 -2.25 -5.09 14.37
N VAL A 45 -3.05 -4.09 14.76
CA VAL A 45 -4.39 -3.79 14.27
C VAL A 45 -4.40 -3.03 12.94
N ARG A 46 -3.30 -2.43 12.46
CA ARG A 46 -3.28 -1.69 11.17
C ARG A 46 -1.98 -1.84 10.38
N TRP A 47 -2.07 -2.36 9.15
CA TRP A 47 -0.95 -2.46 8.19
C TRP A 47 -0.18 -1.16 8.03
N LEU A 48 -0.89 -0.02 7.90
CA LEU A 48 -0.29 1.31 7.79
C LEU A 48 0.71 1.59 8.92
N SER A 49 0.34 1.26 10.16
CA SER A 49 1.20 1.44 11.33
C SER A 49 2.43 0.53 11.30
N ARG A 50 2.36 -0.64 10.66
CA ARG A 50 3.52 -1.53 10.50
C ARG A 50 4.56 -0.91 9.58
N GLY A 51 4.13 -0.38 8.43
CA GLY A 51 5.02 0.30 7.49
C GLY A 51 5.64 1.55 8.08
N ASP A 52 4.85 2.38 8.78
CA ASP A 52 5.34 3.60 9.41
C ASP A 52 6.31 3.27 10.58
N CYS A 53 6.01 2.23 11.37
CA CYS A 53 6.90 1.74 12.42
C CYS A 53 8.24 1.25 11.86
N LEU A 54 8.20 0.48 10.78
CA LEU A 54 9.39 -0.06 10.14
C LEU A 54 10.24 1.07 9.53
N GLN A 55 9.60 2.02 8.83
CA GLN A 55 10.31 3.18 8.28
C GLN A 55 10.95 4.01 9.40
N ARG A 56 10.24 4.26 10.51
CA ARG A 56 10.81 4.99 11.66
C ARG A 56 12.02 4.28 12.26
N LEU A 57 12.00 2.95 12.34
CA LEU A 57 13.16 2.19 12.82
C LEU A 57 14.34 2.27 11.85
N VAL A 58 14.09 2.28 10.54
CA VAL A 58 15.13 2.48 9.52
C VAL A 58 15.72 3.90 9.62
N ASP A 59 14.88 4.92 9.81
CA ASP A 59 15.34 6.30 10.00
C ASP A 59 16.23 6.44 11.24
N LEU A 60 15.87 5.76 12.34
CA LEU A 60 16.61 5.76 13.61
C LEU A 60 17.54 4.55 13.78
N TYR A 61 17.96 3.91 12.69
CA TYR A 61 18.64 2.62 12.75
C TYR A 61 19.94 2.69 13.56
N HIS A 62 20.73 3.74 13.35
CA HIS A 62 22.02 3.92 14.04
C HIS A 62 21.85 4.14 15.54
N SER A 63 21.00 5.09 15.96
CA SER A 63 20.66 5.26 17.38
C SER A 63 20.03 4.01 17.99
N THR A 64 19.23 3.24 17.24
CA THR A 64 18.65 1.98 17.72
C THR A 64 19.73 0.94 18.00
N VAL A 65 20.69 0.79 17.09
CA VAL A 65 21.83 -0.11 17.27
C VAL A 65 22.71 0.33 18.45
N GLU A 66 23.02 1.63 18.55
CA GLU A 66 23.80 2.19 19.65
C GLU A 66 23.13 1.93 21.00
N PHE A 67 21.83 2.25 21.11
CA PHE A 67 21.07 2.01 22.33
C PHE A 67 21.01 0.54 22.74
N LEU A 68 20.81 -0.36 21.76
CA LEU A 68 20.72 -1.78 22.04
C LEU A 68 22.07 -2.41 22.40
N ALA A 69 23.21 -1.82 22.00
CA ALA A 69 24.52 -2.32 22.41
C ALA A 69 24.66 -2.32 23.95
N ASP A 70 24.14 -1.28 24.61
CA ASP A 70 24.20 -1.17 26.08
C ASP A 70 23.09 -1.95 26.79
N VAL A 71 21.93 -2.11 26.14
CA VAL A 71 20.71 -2.63 26.79
C VAL A 71 20.46 -4.11 26.50
N ASP A 72 20.81 -4.59 25.31
CA ASP A 72 20.56 -5.96 24.86
C ASP A 72 21.48 -6.32 23.68
N GLN A 73 22.72 -6.69 24.00
CA GLN A 73 23.75 -6.98 23.00
C GLN A 73 23.33 -8.07 22.00
N THR A 74 22.60 -9.10 22.47
CA THR A 74 22.11 -10.18 21.60
C THR A 74 21.14 -9.62 20.56
N LEU A 75 20.16 -8.82 20.99
CA LEU A 75 19.19 -8.21 20.09
C LEU A 75 19.83 -7.18 19.15
N CYS A 76 20.85 -6.45 19.63
CA CYS A 76 21.67 -5.57 18.81
C CYS A 76 22.32 -6.33 17.64
N GLU A 77 22.96 -7.48 17.90
CA GLU A 77 23.60 -8.28 16.87
C GLU A 77 22.59 -8.94 15.91
N GLU A 78 21.42 -9.36 16.41
CA GLU A 78 20.32 -9.82 15.56
C GLU A 78 19.81 -8.72 14.61
N LEU A 79 19.66 -7.49 15.13
CA LEU A 79 19.22 -6.34 14.34
C LEU A 79 20.23 -6.01 13.25
N LYS A 80 21.53 -5.98 13.58
CA LYS A 80 22.62 -5.77 12.62
C LYS A 80 22.61 -6.77 11.48
N LYS A 81 22.44 -8.07 11.80
CA LYS A 81 22.41 -9.15 10.80
C LYS A 81 21.26 -9.03 9.80
N CYS A 82 20.18 -8.34 10.15
CA CYS A 82 19.02 -8.18 9.28
C CYS A 82 18.84 -6.77 8.71
N LYS A 83 19.84 -5.88 8.85
CA LYS A 83 19.85 -4.49 8.36
C LYS A 83 19.26 -4.37 6.96
N ASN A 84 19.87 -5.03 5.97
CA ASN A 84 19.46 -4.92 4.56
C ASN A 84 18.01 -5.33 4.35
N HIS A 85 17.57 -6.39 5.04
CA HIS A 85 16.20 -6.87 4.96
C HIS A 85 15.20 -5.84 5.51
N LEU A 86 15.54 -5.16 6.60
CA LEU A 86 14.69 -4.11 7.18
C LEU A 86 14.55 -2.91 6.24
N PHE A 87 15.64 -2.49 5.60
CA PHE A 87 15.64 -1.37 4.66
C PHE A 87 14.83 -1.69 3.40
N TYR A 88 15.01 -2.89 2.82
CA TYR A 88 14.17 -3.39 1.73
C TYR A 88 12.68 -3.41 2.12
N LEU A 89 12.37 -4.00 3.28
CA LEU A 89 10.98 -4.10 3.74
C LEU A 89 10.38 -2.72 4.00
N ALA A 90 11.14 -1.74 4.53
CA ALA A 90 10.66 -0.38 4.73
C ALA A 90 10.26 0.28 3.39
N ASP A 91 11.10 0.17 2.36
CA ASP A 91 10.79 0.67 1.02
C ASP A 91 9.55 0.01 0.42
N LEU A 92 9.38 -1.30 0.62
CA LEU A 92 8.22 -2.05 0.11
C LEU A 92 6.94 -1.69 0.86
N TYR A 93 6.97 -1.68 2.19
CA TYR A 93 5.83 -1.31 3.02
C TYR A 93 5.38 0.13 2.79
N SER A 94 6.32 1.05 2.51
CA SER A 94 5.98 2.42 2.13
C SER A 94 5.09 2.47 0.87
N LYS A 95 5.43 1.68 -0.16
CA LYS A 95 4.64 1.59 -1.41
C LYS A 95 3.26 1.00 -1.17
N PHE A 96 3.17 -0.02 -0.32
CA PHE A 96 1.88 -0.55 0.11
C PHE A 96 1.05 0.50 0.85
N ASN A 97 1.67 1.25 1.75
CA ASN A 97 1.01 2.30 2.51
C ASN A 97 0.46 3.40 1.59
N GLU A 98 1.18 3.77 0.53
CA GLU A 98 0.69 4.73 -0.48
C GLU A 98 -0.61 4.27 -1.13
N ILE A 99 -0.67 3.02 -1.57
CA ILE A 99 -1.87 2.48 -2.23
C ILE A 99 -2.99 2.30 -1.24
N GLN A 100 -2.69 1.80 -0.05
CA GLN A 100 -3.71 1.62 0.97
C GLN A 100 -4.32 2.96 1.39
N LYS A 101 -3.53 4.03 1.49
CA LYS A 101 -4.05 5.39 1.74
C LYS A 101 -4.98 5.86 0.62
N ARG A 102 -4.64 5.54 -0.64
CA ARG A 102 -5.50 5.87 -1.80
C ARG A 102 -6.79 5.06 -1.80
N LEU A 103 -6.73 3.76 -1.51
CA LEU A 103 -7.90 2.88 -1.41
C LEU A 103 -8.81 3.21 -0.22
N GLN A 104 -8.24 3.73 0.87
CA GLN A 104 -8.99 4.22 2.04
C GLN A 104 -9.44 5.68 1.91
N GLY A 105 -9.19 6.31 0.75
CA GLY A 105 -9.70 7.64 0.46
C GLY A 105 -11.23 7.69 0.55
N LYS A 106 -11.77 8.87 0.85
CA LYS A 106 -13.21 9.09 0.71
C LYS A 106 -13.58 8.96 -0.77
N ASP A 107 -14.72 8.34 -1.04
CA ASP A 107 -15.34 8.29 -2.37
C ASP A 107 -14.57 7.48 -3.44
N VAL A 108 -13.80 6.45 -3.03
CA VAL A 108 -13.14 5.54 -3.98
C VAL A 108 -14.15 4.58 -4.60
N THR A 109 -14.31 4.62 -5.92
CA THR A 109 -15.16 3.67 -6.66
C THR A 109 -14.46 2.33 -6.86
N ILE A 110 -15.24 1.27 -7.12
CA ILE A 110 -14.67 -0.04 -7.45
C ILE A 110 -13.78 -0.01 -8.72
N ILE A 111 -14.11 0.87 -9.67
CA ILE A 111 -13.32 1.11 -10.88
C ILE A 111 -11.97 1.72 -10.53
N GLN A 112 -11.96 2.74 -9.67
CA GLN A 112 -10.73 3.37 -9.21
C GLN A 112 -9.88 2.38 -8.41
N ALA A 113 -10.49 1.59 -7.52
CA ALA A 113 -9.80 0.55 -6.77
C ALA A 113 -9.13 -0.48 -7.69
N ARG A 114 -9.85 -0.97 -8.71
CA ARG A 114 -9.33 -1.86 -9.76
C ARG A 114 -8.14 -1.25 -10.47
N THR A 115 -8.25 -0.01 -10.94
CA THR A 115 -7.15 0.69 -11.62
C THR A 115 -5.91 0.82 -10.72
N LEU A 116 -6.09 1.13 -9.43
CA LEU A 116 -5.00 1.25 -8.48
C LEU A 116 -4.26 -0.07 -8.27
N LEU A 117 -5.02 -1.16 -8.10
CA LEU A 117 -4.48 -2.48 -7.81
C LEU A 117 -3.76 -3.09 -9.01
N ILE A 118 -4.38 -3.05 -10.21
CA ILE A 118 -3.74 -3.49 -11.46
C ILE A 118 -2.46 -2.67 -11.72
N GLY A 119 -2.54 -1.35 -11.54
CA GLY A 119 -1.40 -0.47 -11.69
C GLY A 119 -0.28 -0.78 -10.70
N PHE A 120 -0.59 -1.21 -9.47
CA PHE A 120 0.41 -1.63 -8.51
C PHE A 120 1.03 -2.98 -8.84
N GLN A 121 0.23 -3.95 -9.26
CA GLN A 121 0.72 -5.25 -9.71
C GLN A 121 1.74 -5.10 -10.85
N ALA A 122 1.46 -4.24 -11.83
CA ALA A 122 2.42 -3.89 -12.87
C ALA A 122 3.71 -3.24 -12.31
N LYS A 123 3.59 -2.40 -11.28
CA LYS A 123 4.76 -1.81 -10.58
C LYS A 123 5.59 -2.85 -9.85
N ILE A 124 5.00 -3.92 -9.29
CA ILE A 124 5.76 -5.01 -8.65
C ILE A 124 6.71 -5.65 -9.66
N GLY A 125 6.21 -5.95 -10.87
CA GLY A 125 7.04 -6.45 -11.98
C GLY A 125 8.15 -5.46 -12.37
N LEU A 126 7.85 -4.15 -12.38
CA LEU A 126 8.86 -3.11 -12.60
C LEU A 126 9.94 -3.13 -11.52
N PHE A 127 9.57 -3.14 -10.23
CA PHE A 127 10.51 -3.18 -9.11
C PHE A 127 11.45 -4.39 -9.20
N LYS A 128 10.90 -5.57 -9.53
CA LYS A 128 11.65 -6.80 -9.74
C LYS A 128 12.73 -6.63 -10.83
N SER A 129 12.35 -6.06 -11.99
CA SER A 129 13.27 -5.83 -13.10
C SER A 129 14.41 -4.85 -12.77
N PHE A 130 14.15 -3.86 -11.92
CA PHE A 130 15.14 -2.87 -11.49
C PHE A 130 16.12 -3.46 -10.47
N LEU A 131 15.62 -4.24 -9.49
CA LEU A 131 16.48 -4.98 -8.57
C LEU A 131 17.38 -5.99 -9.30
N ALA A 132 16.87 -6.69 -10.31
CA ALA A 132 17.65 -7.62 -11.13
C ALA A 132 18.81 -6.94 -11.89
N ARG A 133 18.69 -5.64 -12.16
CA ARG A 133 19.74 -4.81 -12.78
C ARG A 133 20.59 -4.07 -11.75
N ARG A 134 20.38 -4.34 -10.45
CA ARG A 134 21.02 -3.64 -9.32
C ARG A 134 20.79 -2.13 -9.37
N ASP A 135 19.63 -1.70 -9.86
CA ASP A 135 19.19 -0.31 -9.88
C ASP A 135 18.14 -0.09 -8.78
N PHE A 136 18.52 0.69 -7.77
CA PHE A 136 17.74 0.93 -6.56
C PHE A 136 16.90 2.20 -6.62
N LYS A 137 16.66 2.82 -7.78
CA LYS A 137 15.93 4.10 -7.87
C LYS A 137 14.52 4.09 -7.25
N TYR A 138 13.89 2.92 -7.15
CA TYR A 138 12.59 2.75 -6.49
C TYR A 138 12.70 2.32 -5.03
N PHE A 139 13.90 2.04 -4.53
CA PHE A 139 14.18 1.56 -3.18
C PHE A 139 15.17 2.52 -2.51
N SER A 140 14.65 3.66 -2.05
CA SER A 140 15.45 4.74 -1.48
C SER A 140 16.26 4.31 -0.25
N ASN A 141 15.74 3.41 0.59
CA ASN A 141 16.47 2.90 1.73
C ASN A 141 17.57 1.93 1.26
N LEU A 142 17.29 1.04 0.31
CA LEU A 142 18.35 0.19 -0.27
C LEU A 142 19.43 1.00 -0.99
N GLN A 143 19.06 2.09 -1.67
CA GLN A 143 20.01 2.97 -2.34
C GLN A 143 21.04 3.55 -1.35
N LYS A 144 20.60 3.95 -0.14
CA LYS A 144 21.49 4.39 0.95
C LYS A 144 22.48 3.30 1.39
N LEU A 145 22.09 2.03 1.31
CA LEU A 145 22.98 0.90 1.64
C LEU A 145 23.98 0.60 0.53
N GLU A 146 23.55 0.76 -0.72
CA GLU A 146 24.39 0.51 -1.88
C GLU A 146 25.58 1.49 -1.98
N GLU A 147 25.40 2.74 -1.56
CA GLU A 147 26.50 3.71 -1.47
C GLU A 147 27.66 3.21 -0.56
N GLY A 148 27.36 2.32 0.39
CA GLY A 148 28.33 1.61 1.24
C GLY A 148 28.73 0.22 0.75
N ALA A 149 28.22 -0.24 -0.41
CA ALA A 149 28.35 -1.60 -0.93
C ALA A 149 27.82 -2.71 0.02
N ASP A 150 26.81 -2.39 0.84
CA ASP A 150 26.28 -3.30 1.86
C ASP A 150 25.33 -4.37 1.29
N VAL A 151 24.79 -4.20 0.07
CA VAL A 151 23.77 -5.10 -0.51
C VAL A 151 24.43 -6.22 -1.34
N SER A 152 24.28 -7.46 -0.87
CA SER A 152 24.84 -8.65 -1.52
C SER A 152 23.95 -9.22 -2.64
N ASP A 153 24.53 -9.99 -3.57
CA ASP A 153 23.76 -10.69 -4.61
C ASP A 153 22.75 -11.68 -4.03
N ARG A 154 23.08 -12.29 -2.88
CA ARG A 154 22.16 -13.17 -2.15
C ARG A 154 20.96 -12.42 -1.61
N ASP A 155 21.15 -11.20 -1.11
CA ASP A 155 20.04 -10.34 -0.68
C ASP A 155 19.13 -10.00 -1.86
N LEU A 156 19.71 -9.65 -3.01
CA LEU A 156 18.96 -9.35 -4.24
C LEU A 156 18.12 -10.55 -4.70
N GLU A 157 18.69 -11.76 -4.70
CA GLU A 157 17.96 -12.98 -5.03
C GLU A 157 16.76 -13.19 -4.09
N ILE A 158 16.94 -12.98 -2.78
CA ILE A 158 15.86 -13.05 -1.78
C ILE A 158 14.76 -12.02 -2.09
N TYR A 159 15.12 -10.78 -2.44
CA TYR A 159 14.16 -9.71 -2.69
C TYR A 159 13.40 -9.90 -4.00
N ILE A 160 14.07 -10.37 -5.05
CA ILE A 160 13.46 -10.67 -6.34
C ILE A 160 12.45 -11.82 -6.20
N ASN A 161 12.84 -12.91 -5.55
CA ASN A 161 11.94 -14.04 -5.27
C ASN A 161 10.76 -13.63 -4.37
N HIS A 162 11.00 -12.74 -3.40
CA HIS A 162 9.92 -12.20 -2.58
C HIS A 162 8.91 -11.39 -3.40
N LEU A 163 9.37 -10.51 -4.31
CA LEU A 163 8.49 -9.75 -5.19
C LEU A 163 7.74 -10.65 -6.18
N GLU A 164 8.37 -11.73 -6.65
CA GLU A 164 7.72 -12.71 -7.53
C GLU A 164 6.55 -13.41 -6.82
N LYS A 165 6.77 -13.95 -5.63
CA LYS A 165 5.70 -14.54 -4.81
C LYS A 165 4.61 -13.54 -4.46
N LEU A 166 5.00 -12.29 -4.20
CA LEU A 166 4.05 -11.23 -3.93
C LEU A 166 3.19 -10.89 -5.16
N GLU A 167 3.78 -10.89 -6.35
CA GLU A 167 3.07 -10.68 -7.62
C GLU A 167 2.04 -11.79 -7.86
N GLU A 168 2.41 -13.05 -7.57
CA GLU A 168 1.52 -14.22 -7.64
C GLU A 168 0.37 -14.11 -6.62
N ASP A 169 0.67 -13.76 -5.37
CA ASP A 169 -0.34 -13.57 -4.33
C ASP A 169 -1.33 -12.45 -4.69
N PHE A 170 -0.84 -11.35 -5.28
CA PHE A 170 -1.69 -10.27 -5.77
C PHE A 170 -2.67 -10.73 -6.85
N LYS A 171 -2.20 -11.53 -7.82
CA LYS A 171 -3.05 -12.07 -8.88
C LYS A 171 -4.16 -12.93 -8.31
N ILE A 172 -3.83 -13.82 -7.38
CA ILE A 172 -4.80 -14.72 -6.75
C ILE A 172 -5.80 -13.93 -5.90
N ARG A 173 -5.32 -12.98 -5.09
CA ARG A 173 -6.15 -12.24 -4.14
C ARG A 173 -7.13 -11.27 -4.80
N PHE A 174 -6.81 -10.77 -5.98
CA PHE A 174 -7.60 -9.76 -6.71
C PHE A 174 -8.11 -10.26 -8.07
N GLU A 175 -8.14 -11.57 -8.28
CA GLU A 175 -8.61 -12.20 -9.53
C GLU A 175 -10.03 -11.78 -9.90
N ASP A 176 -10.92 -11.70 -8.91
CA ASP A 176 -12.30 -11.25 -9.06
C ASP A 176 -12.39 -9.80 -9.53
N LEU A 177 -11.55 -8.91 -8.98
CA LEU A 177 -11.48 -7.52 -9.40
C LEU A 177 -10.83 -7.34 -10.78
N GLU A 178 -9.83 -8.16 -11.11
CA GLU A 178 -9.23 -8.16 -12.46
C GLU A 178 -10.22 -8.65 -13.52
N SER A 179 -10.96 -9.73 -13.23
CA SER A 179 -11.97 -10.33 -14.11
C SER A 179 -13.28 -9.56 -14.17
N MET A 180 -13.51 -8.63 -13.23
CA MET A 180 -14.66 -7.74 -13.25
C MET A 180 -14.73 -6.94 -14.56
N THR A 181 -15.80 -7.16 -15.30
CA THR A 181 -16.15 -6.32 -16.45
C THR A 181 -16.84 -5.07 -15.93
N VAL A 182 -16.24 -3.91 -16.15
CA VAL A 182 -16.90 -2.63 -15.89
C VAL A 182 -17.70 -2.29 -17.14
N PRO A 183 -19.04 -2.23 -17.08
CA PRO A 183 -19.84 -1.84 -18.23
C PRO A 183 -19.45 -0.44 -18.70
N ASP A 184 -19.22 -0.28 -20.00
CA ASP A 184 -18.70 0.97 -20.55
C ASP A 184 -19.64 2.15 -20.26
N TRP A 185 -20.95 1.91 -20.18
CA TRP A 185 -21.95 2.94 -19.92
C TRP A 185 -21.85 3.52 -18.50
N ILE A 186 -21.24 2.81 -17.55
CA ILE A 186 -20.94 3.38 -16.23
C ILE A 186 -19.85 4.45 -16.36
N ILE A 187 -18.87 4.23 -17.23
CA ILE A 187 -17.74 5.13 -17.45
C ILE A 187 -18.16 6.29 -18.37
N ALA A 188 -19.00 6.03 -19.36
CA ALA A 188 -19.42 6.99 -20.37
C ALA A 188 -20.95 6.93 -20.63
N PRO A 189 -21.80 7.28 -19.64
CA PRO A 189 -23.27 7.09 -19.73
C PRO A 189 -23.97 7.91 -20.81
N PHE A 190 -23.28 8.84 -21.47
CA PHE A 190 -23.86 9.76 -22.46
C PHE A 190 -23.29 9.59 -23.87
N ASP A 191 -22.30 8.70 -24.04
CA ASP A 191 -21.53 8.55 -25.27
C ASP A 191 -21.70 7.16 -25.89
N ILE A 192 -22.46 6.27 -25.24
CA ILE A 192 -22.67 4.89 -25.69
C ILE A 192 -24.12 4.70 -26.14
N GLU A 193 -24.29 4.10 -27.30
CA GLU A 193 -25.62 3.71 -27.80
C GLU A 193 -26.11 2.46 -27.05
N THR A 194 -27.37 2.47 -26.61
CA THR A 194 -27.98 1.40 -25.80
C THR A 194 -27.84 0.00 -26.44
N GLY A 195 -27.79 -0.07 -27.78
CA GLY A 195 -27.63 -1.33 -28.52
C GLY A 195 -26.19 -1.89 -28.57
N ASN A 196 -25.17 -1.08 -28.25
CA ASN A 196 -23.75 -1.45 -28.39
C ASN A 196 -23.03 -1.63 -27.03
N ALA A 197 -23.71 -1.32 -25.92
CA ALA A 197 -23.09 -1.06 -24.63
C ALA A 197 -22.85 -2.29 -23.73
N ASN A 198 -23.12 -3.51 -24.21
CA ASN A 198 -23.13 -4.73 -23.39
C ASN A 198 -23.92 -4.56 -22.06
N ILE A 199 -25.00 -3.76 -22.12
CA ILE A 199 -25.87 -3.45 -20.97
C ILE A 199 -26.79 -4.62 -20.71
N GLU A 200 -26.82 -5.09 -19.46
CA GLU A 200 -27.79 -6.08 -19.00
C GLU A 200 -29.22 -5.59 -19.28
N PHE A 201 -30.08 -6.46 -19.79
CA PHE A 201 -31.45 -6.09 -20.19
C PHE A 201 -32.21 -5.32 -19.10
N SER A 202 -31.99 -5.66 -17.84
CA SER A 202 -32.59 -5.04 -16.65
C SER A 202 -32.18 -3.57 -16.40
N LEU A 203 -31.17 -3.07 -17.11
CA LEU A 203 -30.57 -1.73 -16.97
C LEU A 203 -30.70 -0.88 -18.25
N GLN A 204 -31.26 -1.42 -19.33
CA GLN A 204 -31.36 -0.70 -20.60
C GLN A 204 -32.30 0.51 -20.52
N GLU A 205 -33.40 0.38 -19.77
CA GLU A 205 -34.35 1.48 -19.54
C GLU A 205 -33.69 2.61 -18.73
N GLU A 206 -33.03 2.25 -17.63
CA GLU A 206 -32.23 3.17 -16.80
C GLU A 206 -31.17 3.91 -17.63
N HIS A 207 -30.50 3.22 -18.56
CA HIS A 207 -29.53 3.83 -19.46
C HIS A 207 -30.16 4.81 -20.47
N VAL A 208 -31.34 4.49 -21.03
CA VAL A 208 -32.05 5.40 -21.94
C VAL A 208 -32.45 6.68 -21.21
N GLU A 209 -32.95 6.56 -19.98
CA GLU A 209 -33.33 7.71 -19.16
C GLU A 209 -32.13 8.59 -18.81
N ILE A 210 -31.02 7.99 -18.36
CA ILE A 210 -29.84 8.78 -18.00
C ILE A 210 -29.19 9.43 -19.22
N SER A 211 -29.11 8.75 -20.36
CA SER A 211 -28.49 9.28 -21.58
C SER A 211 -29.29 10.46 -22.18
N ALA A 212 -30.60 10.51 -21.96
CA ALA A 212 -31.47 11.62 -22.35
C ALA A 212 -31.44 12.82 -21.38
N ASP A 213 -30.90 12.66 -20.17
CA ASP A 213 -30.86 13.71 -19.13
C ASP A 213 -29.74 14.74 -19.41
N LEU A 214 -30.12 15.87 -20.00
CA LEU A 214 -29.21 16.96 -20.35
C LEU A 214 -28.60 17.66 -19.11
N GLU A 215 -29.33 17.75 -17.99
CA GLU A 215 -28.80 18.36 -16.76
C GLU A 215 -27.71 17.45 -16.17
N ALA A 216 -27.95 16.14 -16.15
CA ALA A 216 -26.93 15.17 -15.74
C ALA A 216 -25.72 15.16 -16.68
N LYS A 217 -25.91 15.30 -18.00
CA LYS A 217 -24.79 15.40 -18.95
C LYS A 217 -23.91 16.61 -18.68
N LEU A 218 -24.50 17.74 -18.30
CA LEU A 218 -23.74 18.93 -17.89
C LEU A 218 -23.01 18.71 -16.56
N LEU A 219 -23.67 18.11 -15.58
CA LEU A 219 -23.06 17.80 -14.28
C LEU A 219 -21.89 16.82 -14.40
N PHE A 220 -22.00 15.82 -15.27
CA PHE A 220 -20.98 14.80 -15.49
C PHE A 220 -19.64 15.40 -15.94
N LYS A 221 -19.67 16.45 -16.77
CA LYS A 221 -18.46 17.14 -17.24
C LYS A 221 -17.64 17.81 -16.14
N HIS A 222 -18.24 18.06 -14.98
CA HIS A 222 -17.64 18.84 -13.89
C HIS A 222 -17.48 18.05 -12.59
N LYS A 223 -17.77 16.74 -12.61
CA LYS A 223 -17.69 15.87 -11.44
C LYS A 223 -16.78 14.68 -11.71
N SER A 224 -16.16 14.16 -10.66
CA SER A 224 -15.59 12.82 -10.73
C SER A 224 -16.70 11.77 -10.88
N LEU A 225 -16.32 10.58 -11.36
CA LEU A 225 -17.25 9.47 -11.54
C LEU A 225 -17.99 9.14 -10.24
N SER A 226 -17.27 9.14 -9.12
CA SER A 226 -17.83 8.88 -7.79
C SER A 226 -18.88 9.92 -7.37
N GLU A 227 -18.56 11.21 -7.53
CA GLU A 227 -19.45 12.32 -7.17
C GLU A 227 -20.69 12.40 -8.09
N PHE A 228 -20.57 11.91 -9.32
CA PHE A 228 -21.69 11.83 -10.24
C PHE A 228 -22.68 10.73 -9.83
N TRP A 229 -22.20 9.50 -9.65
CA TRP A 229 -23.05 8.34 -9.29
C TRP A 229 -23.56 8.39 -7.84
N SER A 230 -22.87 9.11 -6.95
CA SER A 230 -23.32 9.32 -5.56
C SER A 230 -24.38 10.43 -5.39
N ASN A 231 -24.79 11.10 -6.48
CA ASN A 231 -25.74 12.21 -6.41
C ASN A 231 -27.14 11.72 -6.04
N PRO A 232 -27.79 12.26 -4.99
CA PRO A 232 -29.12 11.82 -4.56
C PRO A 232 -30.23 12.06 -5.60
N ARG A 233 -30.03 12.93 -6.59
CA ARG A 233 -30.95 13.04 -7.74
C ARG A 233 -30.84 11.86 -8.72
N LYS A 234 -29.88 10.97 -8.53
CA LYS A 234 -29.71 9.71 -9.27
C LYS A 234 -30.11 8.49 -8.45
N CYS A 235 -30.78 8.68 -7.31
CA CYS A 235 -31.35 7.59 -6.50
C CYS A 235 -32.41 6.76 -7.23
N ASP A 236 -32.92 7.21 -8.37
CA ASP A 236 -33.83 6.41 -9.21
C ASP A 236 -33.06 5.31 -9.98
N PHE A 237 -31.72 5.42 -10.10
CA PHE A 237 -30.82 4.46 -10.75
C PHE A 237 -30.06 3.60 -9.73
N ILE A 238 -30.78 2.97 -8.79
CA ILE A 238 -30.18 2.23 -7.65
C ILE A 238 -29.25 1.12 -8.11
N LYS A 239 -29.66 0.35 -9.13
CA LYS A 239 -28.88 -0.78 -9.63
C LYS A 239 -27.59 -0.34 -10.33
N ALA A 240 -27.63 0.79 -11.04
CA ALA A 240 -26.44 1.43 -11.61
C ALA A 240 -25.44 1.82 -10.52
N LYS A 241 -25.95 2.37 -9.41
CA LYS A 241 -25.12 2.79 -8.28
C LYS A 241 -24.45 1.61 -7.59
N GLU A 242 -25.16 0.50 -7.38
CA GLU A 242 -24.61 -0.73 -6.80
C GLU A 242 -23.41 -1.27 -7.59
N GLN A 243 -23.38 -1.08 -8.92
CA GLN A 243 -22.25 -1.49 -9.76
C GLN A 243 -20.99 -0.61 -9.59
N THR A 244 -21.11 0.54 -8.92
CA THR A 244 -19.99 1.47 -8.67
C THR A 244 -19.45 1.42 -7.25
N GLU A 245 -20.21 0.84 -6.31
CA GLU A 245 -19.89 0.80 -4.89
C GLU A 245 -18.93 -0.37 -4.55
N PRO A 246 -17.86 -0.11 -3.78
CA PRO A 246 -16.96 -1.17 -3.34
C PRO A 246 -17.64 -2.04 -2.27
N GLY A 247 -17.83 -3.34 -2.55
CA GLY A 247 -18.18 -4.33 -1.52
C GLY A 247 -17.16 -4.34 -0.35
N ASN A 248 -17.59 -4.70 0.87
CA ASN A 248 -16.74 -4.64 2.08
C ASN A 248 -15.51 -5.58 2.06
N ALA A 249 -15.33 -6.41 1.03
CA ALA A 249 -14.29 -7.44 0.92
C ALA A 249 -12.90 -6.94 0.47
N TRP A 250 -12.80 -5.74 -0.12
CA TRP A 250 -11.56 -5.25 -0.76
C TRP A 250 -10.52 -4.66 0.19
N ARG A 251 -10.87 -4.54 1.48
CA ARG A 251 -9.89 -4.08 2.47
C ARG A 251 -8.90 -5.21 2.69
N LEU A 252 -7.65 -4.98 2.30
CA LEU A 252 -6.51 -5.83 2.66
C LEU A 252 -6.53 -6.11 4.18
N ALA A 253 -7.18 -7.20 4.57
CA ALA A 253 -7.23 -7.69 5.94
C ALA A 253 -5.92 -8.46 6.24
N PRO A 254 -5.43 -8.39 7.49
CA PRO A 254 -4.09 -8.86 7.85
C PRO A 254 -4.12 -10.36 8.09
N GLU A 255 -3.92 -11.17 7.06
CA GLU A 255 -3.65 -12.59 7.23
C GLU A 255 -2.24 -12.93 6.75
N THR A 256 -1.37 -13.04 7.76
CA THR A 256 -0.24 -13.96 7.89
C THR A 256 0.49 -14.43 6.62
N HIS A 257 1.54 -13.70 6.25
CA HIS A 257 2.80 -14.28 5.74
C HIS A 257 4.00 -13.55 6.39
#